data_AF-A0A1Q9K213-F1
#
_entry.id   AF-A0A1Q9K213-F1
#
_cell.length_a   1.000
_cell.length_b   1.000
_cell.length_c   1.000
_cell.angle_alpha   90.00
_cell.angle_beta   90.00
_cell.angle_gamma   90.00
#
_symmetry.space_group_name_H-M   'P 1'
#
loop_
_entity.id
_entity.type
_entity.pdbx_description
1 polymer ?
#
loop_
_entity_poly.entity_id
_entity_poly.type
_entity_poly.pdbx_seq_one_letter_code
_entity_poly.pdbx_strand_id
1 'polypeptide(L)'
;MEPNRVEFQKQCIFQSFCKRVLHNEACNAHEEIRRRRAKEVSFSDLALHEERQLYTLDKYFQDEEAEPSYQQAGKKITPKLLLEAIRTLPEEKRKAIMLYYFEGMTDVEIGKLFNTSRSTIQYRRTSSFEILKKYLEEHADEWDEW
;
A
#
# COMPACT_ATOMS: atom_id res chain seq x y z
N MET A 1 79.52 -10.95 -23.16
CA MET A 1 79.47 -9.52 -22.77
C MET A 1 78.95 -9.48 -21.35
N GLU A 2 79.76 -9.00 -20.40
CA GLU A 2 79.27 -8.80 -19.04
C GLU A 2 78.22 -7.68 -19.04
N PRO A 3 77.06 -7.87 -18.37
CA PRO A 3 76.06 -6.82 -18.30
C PRO A 3 76.63 -5.58 -17.62
N ASN A 4 76.42 -4.42 -18.22
CA ASN A 4 76.87 -3.13 -17.72
C ASN A 4 76.38 -2.95 -16.27
N ARG A 5 77.31 -2.89 -15.30
CA ARG A 5 77.03 -2.86 -13.85
C ARG A 5 75.98 -1.82 -13.46
N VAL A 6 75.97 -0.68 -14.18
CA VAL A 6 75.02 0.41 -13.98
C VAL A 6 73.60 0.03 -14.39
N GLU A 7 73.42 -0.70 -15.49
CA GLU A 7 72.11 -1.18 -15.95
C GLU A 7 71.54 -2.23 -15.00
N PHE A 8 72.39 -3.13 -14.51
CA PHE A 8 72.01 -4.12 -13.50
C PHE A 8 71.53 -3.44 -12.21
N GLN A 9 72.25 -2.41 -11.73
CA GLN A 9 71.84 -1.63 -10.56
C GLN A 9 70.49 -0.93 -10.76
N LYS A 10 70.24 -0.35 -11.95
CA LYS A 10 68.93 0.26 -12.28
C LYS A 10 67.81 -0.77 -12.24
N GLN A 11 68.03 -1.96 -12.78
CA GLN A 11 67.05 -3.06 -12.73
C GLN A 11 66.77 -3.51 -11.30
N CYS A 12 67.80 -3.68 -10.46
CA CYS A 12 67.61 -4.04 -9.06
C CYS A 12 66.80 -2.99 -8.28
N ILE A 13 67.08 -1.70 -8.49
CA ILE A 13 66.34 -0.61 -7.85
C ILE A 13 64.88 -0.63 -8.29
N PHE A 14 64.62 -0.73 -9.60
CA PHE A 14 63.26 -0.80 -10.14
C PHE A 14 62.49 -2.01 -9.62
N GLN A 15 63.11 -3.19 -9.61
CA GLN A 15 62.50 -4.40 -9.05
C GLN A 15 62.18 -4.25 -7.56
N SER A 16 63.08 -3.64 -6.78
CA SER A 16 62.83 -3.38 -5.36
C SER A 16 61.65 -2.41 -5.15
N PHE A 17 61.55 -1.39 -6.01
CA PHE A 17 60.43 -0.45 -6.02
C PHE A 17 59.11 -1.17 -6.35
N CYS A 18 59.06 -1.95 -7.43
CA CYS A 18 57.86 -2.71 -7.82
C CYS A 18 57.41 -3.67 -6.71
N LYS A 19 58.35 -4.41 -6.10
CA LYS A 19 58.03 -5.31 -4.98
C LYS A 19 57.42 -4.57 -3.79
N ARG A 20 57.95 -3.39 -3.46
CA ARG A 20 57.42 -2.55 -2.38
C ARG A 20 56.03 -2.00 -2.69
N VAL A 21 55.80 -1.52 -3.92
CA VAL A 21 54.49 -1.04 -4.35
C VAL A 21 53.45 -2.14 -4.30
N LEU A 22 53.75 -3.33 -4.84
CA LEU A 22 52.84 -4.48 -4.79
C LEU A 22 52.52 -4.92 -3.37
N HIS A 23 53.51 -4.93 -2.48
CA HIS A 23 53.30 -5.26 -1.07
C HIS A 23 52.38 -4.26 -0.37
N ASN A 24 52.65 -2.96 -0.56
CA ASN A 24 51.85 -1.91 0.04
C ASN A 24 50.40 -1.93 -0.48
N GLU A 25 50.22 -2.19 -1.77
CA GLU A 25 48.88 -2.28 -2.35
C GLU A 25 48.10 -3.51 -1.85
N ALA A 26 48.78 -4.64 -1.67
CA ALA A 26 48.18 -5.81 -1.02
C ALA A 26 47.77 -5.49 0.43
N CYS A 27 48.61 -4.77 1.18
CA CYS A 27 48.29 -4.31 2.53
C CYS A 27 47.07 -3.36 2.53
N ASN A 28 47.02 -2.40 1.61
CA ASN A 28 45.90 -1.48 1.47
C ASN A 28 44.59 -2.22 1.16
N ALA A 29 44.62 -3.16 0.22
CA ALA A 29 43.45 -3.98 -0.12
C ALA A 29 42.95 -4.80 1.09
N HIS A 30 43.88 -5.40 1.86
CA HIS A 30 43.52 -6.12 3.07
C HIS A 30 42.93 -5.22 4.16
N GLU A 31 43.46 -4.01 4.33
CA GLU A 31 42.87 -3.03 5.25
C GLU A 31 41.47 -2.61 4.81
N GLU A 32 41.26 -2.37 3.51
CA GLU A 32 39.96 -1.98 2.98
C GLU A 32 38.92 -3.09 3.21
N ILE A 33 39.28 -4.35 2.93
CA ILE A 33 38.42 -5.51 3.22
C ILE A 33 38.08 -5.56 4.72
N ARG A 34 39.07 -5.33 5.61
CA ARG A 34 38.83 -5.32 7.06
C ARG A 34 37.90 -4.18 7.48
N ARG A 35 38.04 -2.98 6.92
CA ARG A 35 37.18 -1.82 7.19
C ARG A 35 35.74 -2.08 6.73
N ARG A 36 35.55 -2.70 5.57
CA ARG A 36 34.23 -3.10 5.05
C ARG A 36 33.59 -4.16 5.95
N ARG A 37 34.30 -5.24 6.27
CA ARG A 37 33.80 -6.30 7.18
C ARG A 37 33.44 -5.83 8.60
N ALA A 38 34.02 -4.72 9.07
CA ALA A 38 33.66 -4.14 10.36
C ALA A 38 32.32 -3.38 10.34
N LYS A 39 31.78 -3.08 9.15
CA LYS A 39 30.57 -2.26 8.95
C LYS A 39 29.49 -2.99 8.14
N GLU A 40 29.88 -3.98 7.36
CA GLU A 40 29.03 -4.70 6.41
C GLU A 40 28.90 -6.16 6.85
N VAL A 41 27.68 -6.69 6.79
CA VAL A 41 27.35 -8.10 7.02
C VAL A 41 26.78 -8.66 5.72
N SER A 42 27.13 -9.89 5.37
CA SER A 42 26.57 -10.56 4.20
C SER A 42 25.09 -10.84 4.43
N PHE A 43 24.26 -10.73 3.39
CA PHE A 43 22.84 -11.12 3.49
C PHE A 43 22.66 -12.58 3.92
N SER A 44 23.60 -13.47 3.58
CA SER A 44 23.58 -14.88 4.02
C SER A 44 23.77 -15.06 5.53
N ASP A 45 24.36 -14.07 6.18
CA ASP A 45 24.78 -14.14 7.58
C ASP A 45 23.81 -13.35 8.48
N LEU A 46 22.80 -12.70 7.90
CA LEU A 46 21.74 -12.01 8.62
C LEU A 46 20.88 -13.01 9.39
N ALA A 47 20.54 -12.66 10.63
CA ALA A 47 19.53 -13.40 11.35
C ALA A 47 18.14 -13.15 10.75
N LEU A 48 17.25 -14.13 10.84
CA LEU A 48 15.88 -14.05 10.29
C LEU A 48 15.12 -12.80 10.75
N HIS A 49 15.40 -12.29 11.96
CA HIS A 49 14.76 -11.09 12.50
C HIS A 49 15.31 -9.79 11.88
N GLU A 50 16.58 -9.76 11.48
CA GLU A 50 17.22 -8.62 10.80
C GLU A 50 16.75 -8.56 9.35
N GLU A 51 16.69 -9.70 8.67
CA GLU A 51 16.14 -9.83 7.31
C GLU A 51 14.68 -9.32 7.25
N ARG A 52 13.88 -9.66 8.27
CA ARG A 52 12.50 -9.18 8.41
C ARG A 52 12.36 -7.69 8.67
N GLN A 53 13.41 -6.98 9.07
CA GLN A 53 13.37 -5.52 9.22
C GLN A 53 13.69 -4.78 7.92
N LEU A 54 14.33 -5.45 6.96
CA LEU A 54 14.75 -4.85 5.70
C LEU A 54 13.62 -4.78 4.67
N TYR A 55 12.54 -5.57 4.84
CA TYR A 55 11.37 -5.43 3.99
C TYR A 55 10.41 -4.39 4.55
N THR A 56 9.90 -3.56 3.66
CA THR A 56 8.73 -2.71 3.92
C THR A 56 7.61 -3.24 3.04
N LEU A 57 6.46 -3.55 3.64
CA LEU A 57 5.24 -3.79 2.86
C LEU A 57 4.61 -2.44 2.54
N ASP A 58 4.04 -2.33 1.35
CA ASP A 58 3.21 -1.19 1.01
C ASP A 58 1.99 -1.19 1.93
N LYS A 59 2.00 -0.29 2.92
CA LYS A 59 0.90 -0.15 3.88
C LYS A 59 -0.30 0.58 3.30
N TYR A 60 -0.17 1.15 2.10
CA TYR A 60 -1.26 1.89 1.46
C TYR A 60 -2.48 1.00 1.20
N PHE A 61 -2.24 -0.27 0.87
CA PHE A 61 -3.27 -1.25 0.55
C PHE A 61 -3.72 -2.11 1.74
N GLN A 62 -3.07 -2.01 2.90
CA GLN A 62 -3.44 -2.80 4.08
C GLN A 62 -4.84 -2.43 4.59
N ASP A 63 -5.24 -1.17 4.43
CA ASP A 63 -6.59 -0.70 4.76
C ASP A 63 -7.59 -0.93 3.62
N GLU A 64 -7.13 -1.19 2.38
CA GLU A 64 -8.00 -1.54 1.24
C GLU A 64 -8.49 -2.99 1.30
N GLU A 65 -7.72 -3.88 1.94
CA GLU A 65 -8.13 -5.28 2.16
C GLU A 65 -9.26 -5.42 3.19
N ALA A 66 -9.40 -4.45 4.09
CA ALA A 66 -10.51 -4.41 5.04
C ALA A 66 -11.79 -3.90 4.34
N GLU A 67 -12.91 -4.62 4.48
CA GLU A 67 -14.19 -4.11 3.99
C GLU A 67 -14.45 -2.72 4.63
N PRO A 68 -14.67 -1.66 3.81
CA PRO A 68 -14.79 -0.31 4.33
C PRO A 68 -16.02 -0.23 5.23
N SER A 69 -15.80 -0.06 6.53
CA SER A 69 -16.87 0.10 7.51
C SER A 69 -16.94 1.54 7.99
N TYR A 70 -18.16 2.08 8.05
CA TYR A 70 -18.39 3.41 8.59
C TYR A 70 -18.83 3.28 10.05
N GLN A 71 -18.06 3.84 10.97
CA GLN A 71 -18.40 3.85 12.39
C GLN A 71 -18.74 5.26 12.85
N GLN A 72 -19.95 5.44 13.36
CA GLN A 72 -20.36 6.71 13.95
C GLN A 72 -21.32 6.47 15.12
N ALA A 73 -21.10 7.19 16.23
CA ALA A 73 -21.94 7.10 17.43
C ALA A 73 -22.11 5.67 17.99
N GLY A 74 -21.07 4.83 17.85
CA GLY A 74 -21.09 3.43 18.31
C GLY A 74 -21.81 2.46 17.37
N LYS A 75 -22.30 2.92 16.21
CA LYS A 75 -22.91 2.06 15.19
C LYS A 75 -21.93 1.81 14.04
N LYS A 76 -21.73 0.55 13.68
CA LYS A 76 -20.90 0.13 12.55
C LYS A 76 -21.78 -0.22 11.35
N ILE A 77 -21.66 0.56 10.28
CA ILE A 77 -22.34 0.31 9.01
C ILE A 77 -21.35 -0.38 8.07
N THR A 78 -21.59 -1.64 7.77
CA THR A 78 -20.82 -2.41 6.79
C THR A 78 -21.46 -2.32 5.39
N PRO A 79 -20.69 -2.55 4.30
CA PRO A 79 -21.25 -2.55 2.95
C PRO A 79 -22.32 -3.63 2.76
N LYS A 80 -22.17 -4.77 3.45
CA LYS A 80 -23.14 -5.87 3.47
C LYS A 80 -24.47 -5.43 4.08
N LEU A 81 -24.42 -4.81 5.26
CA LEU A 81 -25.61 -4.29 5.93
C LEU A 81 -26.31 -3.22 5.06
N LEU A 82 -25.56 -2.32 4.44
CA LEU A 82 -26.12 -1.32 3.53
C LEU A 82 -26.80 -1.95 2.31
N LEU A 83 -26.19 -3.00 1.73
CA LEU A 83 -26.78 -3.74 0.62
C LEU A 83 -28.09 -4.41 1.01
N GLU A 84 -28.15 -5.03 2.19
CA GLU A 84 -29.37 -5.64 2.71
C GLU A 84 -30.47 -4.59 2.96
N ALA A 85 -30.11 -3.45 3.54
CA ALA A 85 -31.02 -2.32 3.72
C ALA A 85 -31.61 -1.85 2.38
N ILE A 86 -30.81 -1.75 1.32
CA ILE A 86 -31.27 -1.36 -0.01
C ILE A 86 -32.18 -2.43 -0.63
N ARG A 87 -31.95 -3.72 -0.34
CA ARG A 87 -32.80 -4.83 -0.81
C ARG A 87 -34.18 -4.84 -0.16
N THR A 88 -34.35 -4.29 1.04
CA THR A 88 -35.68 -4.20 1.68
C THR A 88 -36.55 -3.09 1.08
N LEU A 89 -35.96 -2.10 0.39
CA LEU A 89 -36.72 -1.04 -0.25
C LEU A 89 -37.64 -1.57 -1.37
N PRO A 90 -38.86 -1.01 -1.52
CA PRO A 90 -39.69 -1.21 -2.70
C PRO A 90 -38.95 -0.88 -4.00
N GLU A 91 -39.28 -1.58 -5.08
CA GLU A 91 -38.54 -1.47 -6.35
C GLU A 91 -38.47 -0.04 -6.89
N GLU A 92 -39.58 0.70 -6.84
CA GLU A 92 -39.64 2.09 -7.31
C GLU A 92 -38.70 3.02 -6.52
N LYS A 93 -38.59 2.78 -5.21
CA LYS A 93 -37.74 3.54 -4.29
C LYS A 93 -36.27 3.20 -4.51
N ARG A 94 -35.97 1.91 -4.66
CA ARG A 94 -34.63 1.42 -4.98
C ARG A 94 -34.11 2.01 -6.29
N LYS A 95 -34.92 1.99 -7.35
CA LYS A 95 -34.58 2.57 -8.66
C LYS A 95 -34.30 4.07 -8.58
N ALA A 96 -35.12 4.82 -7.83
CA ALA A 96 -34.91 6.27 -7.64
C ALA A 96 -33.58 6.59 -6.94
N ILE A 97 -33.20 5.83 -5.91
CA ILE A 97 -31.91 6.00 -5.23
C ILE A 97 -30.74 5.65 -6.16
N MET A 98 -30.86 4.54 -6.90
CA MET A 98 -29.79 4.08 -7.79
C MET A 98 -29.46 5.14 -8.85
N LEU A 99 -30.48 5.68 -9.52
CA LEU A 99 -30.29 6.72 -10.54
C LEU A 99 -29.76 8.03 -9.95
N TYR A 100 -30.17 8.39 -8.73
CA TYR A 100 -29.72 9.64 -8.12
C TYR A 100 -28.26 9.59 -7.67
N TYR A 101 -27.85 8.53 -6.96
CA TYR A 101 -26.51 8.44 -6.37
C TYR A 101 -25.47 7.81 -7.28
N PHE A 102 -25.84 6.84 -8.12
CA PHE A 102 -24.88 6.13 -8.98
C PHE A 102 -24.83 6.69 -10.40
N GLU A 103 -25.98 7.10 -10.97
CA GLU A 103 -26.02 7.71 -12.31
C GLU A 103 -25.96 9.24 -12.29
N GLY A 104 -25.98 9.87 -11.10
CA GLY A 104 -25.90 11.32 -10.95
C GLY A 104 -27.10 12.10 -11.51
N MET A 105 -28.23 11.42 -11.76
CA MET A 105 -29.42 12.05 -12.33
C MET A 105 -30.16 12.91 -11.32
N THR A 106 -30.70 14.03 -11.78
CA THR A 106 -31.55 14.92 -10.96
C THR A 106 -32.98 14.38 -10.83
N ASP A 107 -33.73 14.87 -9.82
CA ASP A 107 -35.15 14.49 -9.64
C ASP A 107 -36.02 14.78 -10.86
N VAL A 108 -35.64 15.79 -11.65
CA VAL A 108 -36.35 16.17 -12.88
C VAL A 108 -36.10 15.14 -13.97
N GLU A 109 -34.86 14.71 -14.16
CA GLU A 109 -34.48 13.70 -15.16
C GLU A 109 -35.06 12.34 -14.83
N ILE A 110 -34.98 11.94 -13.56
CA ILE A 110 -35.59 10.70 -13.06
C ILE A 110 -37.12 10.77 -13.21
N GLY A 111 -37.74 11.91 -12.91
CA GLY A 111 -39.18 12.12 -13.09
C GLY A 111 -39.60 11.91 -14.55
N LYS A 112 -38.86 12.51 -15.50
CA LYS A 112 -39.07 12.32 -16.94
C LYS A 112 -38.91 10.85 -17.35
N LEU A 113 -37.89 10.16 -16.85
CA LEU A 113 -37.64 8.75 -17.16
C LEU A 113 -38.80 7.84 -16.73
N PHE A 114 -39.37 8.08 -15.55
CA PHE A 114 -40.50 7.30 -15.03
C PHE A 114 -41.88 7.85 -15.42
N ASN A 115 -41.95 8.91 -16.23
CA ASN A 115 -43.19 9.62 -16.54
C ASN A 115 -43.97 10.05 -15.27
N THR A 116 -43.25 10.55 -14.26
CA THR A 116 -43.78 11.03 -12.98
C THR A 116 -43.35 12.47 -12.70
N SER A 117 -44.00 13.13 -11.75
CA SER A 117 -43.59 14.47 -11.33
C SER A 117 -42.28 14.43 -10.54
N ARG A 118 -41.52 15.54 -10.59
CA ARG A 118 -40.32 15.75 -9.77
C ARG A 118 -40.61 15.58 -8.26
N SER A 119 -41.77 16.03 -7.79
CA SER A 119 -42.16 15.91 -6.37
C SER A 119 -42.36 14.45 -5.95
N THR A 120 -42.87 13.59 -6.83
CA THR A 120 -43.00 12.15 -6.55
C THR A 120 -41.63 11.48 -6.40
N ILE A 121 -40.66 11.82 -7.25
CA ILE A 121 -39.29 11.31 -7.12
C ILE A 121 -38.63 11.82 -5.85
N GLN A 122 -38.77 13.11 -5.55
CA GLN A 122 -38.28 13.69 -4.31
C GLN A 122 -38.83 12.93 -3.09
N TYR A 123 -40.14 12.67 -3.06
CA TYR A 123 -40.80 11.89 -2.01
C TYR A 123 -40.28 10.45 -1.93
N ARG A 124 -40.11 9.78 -3.08
CA ARG A 124 -39.52 8.44 -3.12
C ARG A 124 -38.13 8.44 -2.51
N ARG A 125 -37.27 9.42 -2.81
CA ARG A 125 -35.93 9.51 -2.22
C ARG A 125 -35.98 9.78 -0.71
N THR A 126 -36.71 10.80 -0.26
CA THR A 126 -36.79 11.15 1.17
C THR A 126 -37.38 10.02 2.01
N SER A 127 -38.49 9.42 1.56
CA SER A 127 -39.09 8.28 2.27
C SER A 127 -38.25 7.01 2.21
N SER A 128 -37.35 6.88 1.22
CA SER A 128 -36.40 5.77 1.22
C SER A 128 -35.33 5.95 2.29
N PHE A 129 -34.88 7.19 2.50
CA PHE A 129 -33.93 7.49 3.57
C PHE A 129 -34.49 7.18 4.96
N GLU A 130 -35.78 7.43 5.18
CA GLU A 130 -36.43 7.06 6.45
C GLU A 130 -36.43 5.53 6.66
N ILE A 131 -36.72 4.75 5.61
CA ILE A 131 -36.69 3.28 5.68
C ILE A 131 -35.28 2.77 5.90
N LEU A 132 -34.30 3.27 5.13
CA LEU A 132 -32.89 2.89 5.28
C LEU A 132 -32.36 3.25 6.66
N LYS A 133 -32.66 4.46 7.17
CA LYS A 133 -32.27 4.89 8.50
C LYS A 133 -32.82 3.94 9.56
N LYS A 134 -34.12 3.65 9.53
CA LYS A 134 -34.75 2.74 10.48
C LYS A 134 -34.10 1.34 10.45
N TYR A 135 -33.92 0.78 9.25
CA TYR A 135 -33.31 -0.53 9.08
C TYR A 135 -31.89 -0.58 9.64
N LEU A 136 -31.06 0.41 9.30
CA LEU A 136 -29.69 0.51 9.80
C LEU A 136 -29.63 0.74 11.31
N GLU A 137 -30.55 1.53 11.87
CA GLU A 137 -30.61 1.75 13.31
C GLU A 137 -30.97 0.49 14.09
N GLU A 138 -31.82 -0.37 13.54
CA GLU A 138 -32.26 -1.63 14.15
C GLU A 138 -31.19 -2.74 14.06
N HIS A 139 -30.42 -2.80 12.97
CA HIS A 139 -29.51 -3.92 12.69
C HIS A 139 -28.02 -3.58 12.81
N ALA A 140 -27.64 -2.32 13.08
CA ALA A 140 -26.23 -1.94 13.20
C ALA A 140 -25.51 -2.60 14.38
N ASP A 141 -26.23 -2.95 15.44
CA ASP A 141 -25.66 -3.54 16.65
C ASP A 141 -25.48 -5.08 16.52
N GLU A 142 -26.13 -5.71 15.54
CA GLU A 142 -26.09 -7.17 15.31
C GLU A 142 -24.83 -7.64 14.55
N TRP A 143 -24.12 -6.70 13.90
CA TRP A 143 -22.98 -6.99 13.03
C TRP A 143 -21.61 -6.75 13.70
N ASP A 144 -21.58 -6.57 15.02
CA ASP A 144 -20.34 -6.47 15.82
C ASP A 144 -19.81 -7.84 16.29
N GLU A 145 -20.51 -8.95 16.04
CA GLU A 145 -20.19 -10.28 16.62
C GLU A 145 -19.40 -11.26 15.72
N TRP A 146 -18.85 -10.86 14.57
CA TRP A 146 -18.02 -11.75 13.73
C TRP A 146 -16.71 -11.11 13.25
#